data_AF-A0A9P0JIC3-F1
#
_entry.id   AF-A0A9P0JIC3-F1
#
_cell.length_a   1.000
_cell.length_b   1.000
_cell.length_c   1.000
_cell.angle_alpha   90.00
_cell.angle_beta   90.00
_cell.angle_gamma   90.00
#
_symmetry.space_group_name_H-M   'P 1'
#
loop_
_entity.id
_entity.type
_entity.pdbx_description
1 polymer ?
#
loop_
_entity_poly.entity_id
_entity_poly.type
_entity_poly.pdbx_seq_one_letter_code
_entity_poly.pdbx_strand_id
1 'polypeptide(L)'
;MECFLKCYFEQFTNLPRNSLHDRRKRKAMVQYISTLIQGCSAVEPTVEESSRIAIKTILNYHDEMRDQNGTVCLMGKNHNILYVAMKLCFDWQVQDLAIICVQLGIPDKLHIFLRFGARLYTENEEFNVFEHILNRLSEFNHKYPYNLIACLQLLLRAAPWIKIKPKDFTEEEEKILYERLLEKYADLVDDGIVPLSRCGLTPPELKHLCRCVIREKLWENYQLPSGIRSLPVPEQMWKYLDLLED
;
A
#
# COMPACT_ATOMS: atom_id res chain seq x y z
N MET A 1 14.96 8.49 16.29
CA MET A 1 14.36 7.27 15.72
C MET A 1 15.18 6.67 14.57
N GLU A 2 15.33 7.36 13.44
CA GLU A 2 15.98 6.83 12.22
C GLU A 2 17.40 6.28 12.45
N CYS A 3 18.26 7.06 13.12
CA CYS A 3 19.65 6.67 13.40
C CYS A 3 19.74 5.33 14.16
N PHE A 4 18.91 5.13 15.19
CA PHE A 4 18.88 3.88 15.96
C PHE A 4 18.49 2.67 15.09
N LEU A 5 17.52 2.83 14.19
CA LEU A 5 17.12 1.76 13.29
C LEU A 5 18.17 1.45 12.23
N LYS A 6 18.85 2.47 11.68
CA LYS A 6 19.97 2.26 10.75
C LYS A 6 21.10 1.46 11.41
N CYS A 7 21.51 1.84 12.63
CA CYS A 7 22.49 1.07 13.40
C CYS A 7 22.03 -0.37 13.69
N TYR A 8 20.74 -0.57 13.98
CA TYR A 8 20.20 -1.92 14.12
C TYR A 8 20.27 -2.71 12.81
N PHE A 9 19.98 -2.08 11.66
CA PHE A 9 20.01 -2.74 10.34
C PHE A 9 21.42 -3.11 9.86
N GLU A 10 22.44 -2.34 10.25
CA GLU A 10 23.84 -2.74 10.05
C GLU A 10 24.12 -4.10 10.69
N GLN A 11 23.67 -4.30 11.93
CA GLN A 11 23.81 -5.59 12.63
C GLN A 11 22.88 -6.67 12.07
N PHE A 12 21.67 -6.28 11.65
CA PHE A 12 20.70 -7.18 11.04
C PHE A 12 21.24 -7.86 9.78
N THR A 13 22.12 -7.18 9.03
CA THR A 13 22.80 -7.72 7.84
C THR A 13 23.65 -8.95 8.16
N ASN A 14 24.16 -9.08 9.38
CA ASN A 14 24.95 -10.24 9.82
C ASN A 14 24.10 -11.44 10.25
N LEU A 15 22.78 -11.29 10.41
CA LEU A 15 21.92 -12.40 10.86
C LEU A 15 21.68 -13.46 9.76
N PRO A 16 21.40 -14.72 10.12
CA PRO A 16 21.04 -15.74 9.15
C PRO A 16 19.79 -15.39 8.35
N ARG A 17 19.69 -15.88 7.10
CA ARG A 17 18.55 -15.61 6.19
C ARG A 17 17.18 -15.97 6.78
N ASN A 18 17.11 -16.96 7.66
CA ASN A 18 15.87 -17.41 8.32
C ASN A 18 15.56 -16.68 9.65
N SER A 19 16.32 -15.65 10.01
CA SER A 19 16.21 -14.95 11.31
C SER A 19 14.82 -14.38 11.59
N LEU A 20 14.07 -13.97 10.55
CA LEU A 20 12.68 -13.49 10.67
C LEU A 20 11.63 -14.46 10.13
N HIS A 21 11.98 -15.73 9.89
CA HIS A 21 11.00 -16.73 9.43
C HIS A 21 9.99 -17.09 10.53
N ASP A 22 10.43 -17.16 11.79
CA ASP A 22 9.57 -17.43 12.94
C ASP A 22 8.72 -16.22 13.33
N ARG A 23 7.41 -16.43 13.50
CA ARG A 23 6.45 -15.41 13.96
C ARG A 23 6.84 -14.83 15.33
N ARG A 24 7.40 -15.61 16.24
CA ARG A 24 7.87 -15.17 17.57
C ARG A 24 9.02 -14.17 17.44
N LYS A 25 9.95 -14.41 16.52
CA LYS A 25 11.07 -13.49 16.23
C LYS A 25 10.57 -12.19 15.62
N ARG A 26 9.61 -12.26 14.68
CA ARG A 26 8.94 -11.06 14.17
C ARG A 26 8.21 -10.29 15.28
N LYS A 27 7.50 -10.98 16.18
CA LYS A 27 6.83 -10.37 17.34
C LYS A 27 7.83 -9.68 18.28
N ALA A 28 8.96 -10.32 18.56
CA ALA A 28 10.02 -9.73 19.39
C ALA A 28 10.60 -8.46 18.74
N MET A 29 10.82 -8.48 17.41
CA MET A 29 11.28 -7.30 16.69
C MET A 29 10.23 -6.18 16.68
N VAL A 30 8.94 -6.49 16.50
CA VAL A 30 7.85 -5.51 16.66
C VAL A 30 7.89 -4.90 18.06
N GLN A 31 8.01 -5.70 19.12
CA GLN A 31 8.07 -5.21 20.49
C GLN A 31 9.29 -4.30 20.73
N TYR A 32 10.45 -4.68 20.21
CA TYR A 32 11.66 -3.87 20.27
C TYR A 32 11.47 -2.51 19.59
N ILE A 33 10.97 -2.50 18.35
CA ILE A 33 10.75 -1.26 17.59
C ILE A 33 9.65 -0.41 18.24
N SER A 34 8.57 -1.01 18.74
CA SER A 34 7.52 -0.30 19.49
C SER A 34 8.08 0.35 20.76
N THR A 35 9.00 -0.30 21.45
CA THR A 35 9.69 0.28 22.62
C THR A 35 10.56 1.47 22.21
N LEU A 36 11.26 1.37 21.07
CA LEU A 36 12.04 2.48 20.50
C LEU A 36 11.16 3.65 20.09
N ILE A 37 10.00 3.40 19.48
CA ILE A 37 9.03 4.44 19.10
C ILE A 37 8.59 5.19 20.36
N GLN A 38 8.18 4.47 21.41
CA GLN A 38 7.78 5.06 22.70
C GLN A 38 8.92 5.89 23.31
N GLY A 39 10.12 5.32 23.39
CA GLY A 39 11.28 6.00 23.97
C GLY A 39 11.72 7.23 23.18
N CYS A 40 11.74 7.16 21.85
CA CYS A 40 12.06 8.31 21.00
C CYS A 40 10.98 9.39 21.07
N SER A 41 9.71 9.00 21.18
CA SER A 41 8.60 9.95 21.26
C SER A 41 8.58 10.79 22.54
N ALA A 42 9.30 10.34 23.58
CA ALA A 42 9.43 11.06 24.84
C ALA A 42 10.39 12.27 24.76
N VAL A 43 11.19 12.38 23.69
CA VAL A 43 12.26 13.38 23.53
C VAL A 43 12.03 14.29 22.30
N GLU A 44 10.85 14.21 21.65
CA GLU A 44 10.47 14.74 20.31
C GLU A 44 10.98 13.85 19.16
N PRO A 45 10.16 13.35 18.21
CA PRO A 45 8.83 13.78 17.70
C PRO A 45 7.59 13.18 18.41
N THR A 46 6.37 13.49 17.95
CA THR A 46 5.15 12.78 18.39
C THR A 46 5.25 11.27 18.14
N VAL A 47 4.43 10.48 18.84
CA VAL A 47 4.34 9.02 18.65
C VAL A 47 4.02 8.68 17.19
N GLU A 48 3.14 9.43 16.56
CA GLU A 48 2.75 9.25 15.16
C GLU A 48 3.93 9.47 14.21
N GLU A 49 4.63 10.59 14.36
CA GLU A 49 5.80 10.90 13.54
C GLU A 49 6.94 9.91 13.77
N SER A 50 7.20 9.52 15.03
CA SER A 50 8.18 8.49 15.37
C SER A 50 7.85 7.15 14.72
N SER A 51 6.56 6.77 14.71
CA SER A 51 6.08 5.55 14.07
C SER A 51 6.25 5.61 12.56
N ARG A 52 5.91 6.73 11.93
CA ARG A 52 6.08 6.96 10.48
C ARG A 52 7.55 6.91 10.07
N ILE A 53 8.44 7.56 10.82
CA ILE A 53 9.90 7.47 10.60
C ILE A 53 10.37 6.02 10.72
N ALA A 54 9.88 5.28 11.72
CA ALA A 54 10.25 3.88 11.93
C ALA A 54 9.91 3.01 10.72
N ILE A 55 8.66 3.13 10.24
CA ILE A 55 8.15 2.40 9.09
C ILE A 55 8.92 2.79 7.83
N LYS A 56 9.06 4.10 7.53
CA LYS A 56 9.82 4.59 6.38
C LYS A 56 11.26 4.07 6.38
N THR A 57 11.91 4.02 7.54
CA THR A 57 13.28 3.48 7.66
C THR A 57 13.32 1.98 7.33
N ILE A 58 12.32 1.19 7.75
CA ILE A 58 12.22 -0.24 7.39
C ILE A 58 11.99 -0.42 5.89
N LEU A 59 11.12 0.39 5.29
CA LEU A 59 10.82 0.31 3.84
C LEU A 59 12.05 0.69 3.01
N ASN A 60 12.74 1.78 3.38
CA ASN A 60 13.98 2.20 2.73
C ASN A 60 15.04 1.10 2.83
N TYR A 61 15.21 0.46 4.00
CA TYR A 61 16.13 -0.67 4.13
C TYR A 61 15.78 -1.82 3.19
N HIS A 62 14.49 -2.17 3.07
CA HIS A 62 14.06 -3.20 2.13
C HIS A 62 14.39 -2.83 0.67
N ASP A 63 14.11 -1.59 0.28
CA ASP A 63 14.34 -1.11 -1.08
C ASP A 63 15.84 -1.04 -1.40
N GLU A 64 16.68 -0.57 -0.48
CA GLU A 64 18.14 -0.61 -0.62
C GLU A 64 18.66 -2.05 -0.84
N MET A 65 18.17 -3.03 -0.07
CA MET A 65 18.56 -4.43 -0.21
C MET A 65 18.07 -5.05 -1.52
N ARG A 66 16.91 -4.62 -2.02
CA ARG A 66 16.38 -5.02 -3.33
C ARG A 66 17.23 -4.43 -4.46
N ASP A 67 17.55 -3.15 -4.39
CA ASP A 67 18.24 -2.42 -5.44
C ASP A 67 19.70 -2.90 -5.57
N GLN A 68 20.36 -3.23 -4.44
CA GLN A 68 21.65 -3.91 -4.43
C GLN A 68 21.63 -5.31 -5.06
N ASN A 69 20.46 -5.94 -5.15
CA ASN A 69 20.26 -7.26 -5.76
C ASN A 69 19.58 -7.16 -7.14
N GLY A 70 19.92 -6.13 -7.91
CA GLY A 70 19.43 -5.95 -9.29
C GLY A 70 17.92 -5.81 -9.35
N THR A 71 17.34 -5.04 -8.42
CA THR A 71 15.89 -4.79 -8.27
C THR A 71 15.04 -6.01 -7.86
N VAL A 72 15.66 -7.15 -7.54
CA VAL A 72 14.96 -8.34 -7.07
C VAL A 72 15.01 -8.43 -5.55
N CYS A 73 13.85 -8.58 -4.90
CA CYS A 73 13.78 -8.67 -3.44
C CYS A 73 14.52 -9.90 -2.90
N LEU A 74 15.42 -9.69 -1.94
CA LEU A 74 16.08 -10.76 -1.21
C LEU A 74 15.08 -11.43 -0.25
N MET A 75 14.58 -12.61 -0.64
CA MET A 75 13.70 -13.44 0.18
C MET A 75 14.33 -13.81 1.55
N GLY A 76 13.52 -14.22 2.52
CA GLY A 76 14.01 -14.53 3.87
C GLY A 76 13.96 -13.29 4.76
N LYS A 77 15.01 -12.99 5.50
CA LYS A 77 15.01 -11.90 6.50
C LYS A 77 14.72 -10.52 5.88
N ASN A 78 15.26 -10.23 4.70
CA ASN A 78 15.12 -8.92 4.04
C ASN A 78 13.68 -8.72 3.51
N HIS A 79 13.01 -9.77 3.05
CA HIS A 79 11.57 -9.70 2.73
C HIS A 79 10.67 -9.78 3.97
N ASN A 80 11.01 -10.64 4.93
CA ASN A 80 10.18 -10.89 6.12
C ASN A 80 10.09 -9.68 7.06
N ILE A 81 10.99 -8.71 6.93
CA ILE A 81 10.94 -7.44 7.67
C ILE A 81 9.68 -6.63 7.31
N LEU A 82 9.13 -6.80 6.10
CA LEU A 82 7.90 -6.13 5.69
C LEU A 82 6.69 -6.62 6.51
N TYR A 83 6.68 -7.85 7.04
CA TYR A 83 5.67 -8.30 8.00
C TYR A 83 5.78 -7.60 9.35
N VAL A 84 7.00 -7.19 9.74
CA VAL A 84 7.24 -6.37 10.95
C VAL A 84 6.71 -4.96 10.70
N ALA A 85 7.06 -4.34 9.57
CA ALA A 85 6.55 -3.03 9.17
C ALA A 85 5.01 -3.01 9.11
N MET A 86 4.41 -4.02 8.47
CA MET A 86 2.96 -4.19 8.39
C MET A 86 2.30 -4.22 9.78
N LYS A 87 2.90 -4.96 10.73
CA LYS A 87 2.36 -5.05 12.09
C LYS A 87 2.53 -3.73 12.85
N LEU A 88 3.65 -3.03 12.65
CA LEU A 88 3.89 -1.71 13.23
C LEU A 88 2.89 -0.68 12.69
N CYS A 89 2.64 -0.63 11.38
CA CYS A 89 1.61 0.24 10.80
C CYS A 89 0.24 -0.02 11.43
N PHE A 90 -0.12 -1.29 11.65
CA PHE A 90 -1.37 -1.64 12.29
C PHE A 90 -1.41 -1.22 13.78
N ASP A 91 -0.37 -1.53 14.55
CA ASP A 91 -0.31 -1.24 15.99
C ASP A 91 -0.26 0.27 16.28
N TRP A 92 0.36 1.04 15.39
CA TRP A 92 0.55 2.49 15.54
C TRP A 92 -0.35 3.33 14.63
N GLN A 93 -1.33 2.70 13.96
CA GLN A 93 -2.32 3.37 13.10
C GLN A 93 -1.74 4.26 11.99
N VAL A 94 -0.61 3.86 11.40
CA VAL A 94 0.04 4.61 10.31
C VAL A 94 -0.57 4.24 8.95
N GLN A 95 -0.79 5.23 8.08
CA GLN A 95 -1.54 5.09 6.83
C GLN A 95 -0.83 4.32 5.68
N ASP A 96 0.37 3.76 5.90
CA ASP A 96 1.17 3.10 4.85
C ASP A 96 0.82 1.62 4.60
N LEU A 97 -0.25 1.13 5.21
CA LEU A 97 -0.59 -0.30 5.28
C LEU A 97 -0.86 -0.92 3.90
N ALA A 98 -1.44 -0.16 2.96
CA ALA A 98 -1.72 -0.59 1.60
C ALA A 98 -0.43 -0.81 0.79
N ILE A 99 0.54 0.10 0.91
CA ILE A 99 1.85 0.02 0.24
C ILE A 99 2.56 -1.27 0.66
N ILE A 100 2.61 -1.54 1.96
CA ILE A 100 3.31 -2.72 2.50
C ILE A 100 2.66 -4.02 2.02
N CYS A 101 1.33 -4.06 1.93
CA CYS A 101 0.64 -5.25 1.41
C CYS A 101 0.92 -5.49 -0.08
N VAL A 102 1.04 -4.42 -0.87
CA VAL A 102 1.47 -4.50 -2.27
C VAL A 102 2.92 -4.98 -2.38
N GLN A 103 3.84 -4.44 -1.59
CA GLN A 103 5.24 -4.87 -1.54
C GLN A 103 5.36 -6.36 -1.15
N LEU A 104 4.56 -6.80 -0.20
CA LEU A 104 4.48 -8.20 0.20
C LEU A 104 3.77 -9.10 -0.84
N GLY A 105 2.99 -8.53 -1.76
CA GLY A 105 2.15 -9.30 -2.69
C GLY A 105 1.12 -10.17 -1.96
N ILE A 106 0.47 -9.63 -0.92
CA ILE A 106 -0.51 -10.37 -0.10
C ILE A 106 -1.92 -9.77 -0.31
N PRO A 107 -2.67 -10.22 -1.33
CA PRO A 107 -3.98 -9.67 -1.65
C PRO A 107 -5.00 -9.85 -0.53
N ASP A 108 -5.00 -10.98 0.19
CA ASP A 108 -5.98 -11.25 1.27
C ASP A 108 -5.95 -10.20 2.38
N LYS A 109 -4.74 -9.78 2.78
CA LYS A 109 -4.58 -8.78 3.84
C LYS A 109 -4.86 -7.38 3.34
N LEU A 110 -4.44 -7.07 2.10
CA LEU A 110 -4.80 -5.83 1.44
C LEU A 110 -6.33 -5.68 1.38
N HIS A 111 -7.04 -6.75 0.99
CA HIS A 111 -8.50 -6.76 0.90
C HIS A 111 -9.15 -6.44 2.25
N ILE A 112 -8.71 -7.08 3.33
CA ILE A 112 -9.19 -6.77 4.68
C ILE A 112 -8.98 -5.28 4.99
N PHE A 113 -7.80 -4.74 4.76
CA PHE A 113 -7.54 -3.34 5.09
C PHE A 113 -8.34 -2.37 4.25
N LEU A 114 -8.48 -2.61 2.96
CA LEU A 114 -9.33 -1.78 2.10
C LEU A 114 -10.78 -1.81 2.56
N ARG A 115 -11.31 -2.96 2.97
CA ARG A 115 -12.68 -3.08 3.53
C ARG A 115 -12.89 -2.19 4.75
N PHE A 116 -11.91 -2.15 5.64
CA PHE A 116 -11.89 -1.28 6.83
C PHE A 116 -11.47 0.17 6.54
N GLY A 117 -11.27 0.54 5.27
CA GLY A 117 -11.06 1.93 4.87
C GLY A 117 -9.60 2.39 4.91
N ALA A 118 -8.64 1.47 4.73
CA ALA A 118 -7.25 1.87 4.50
C ALA A 118 -7.15 2.81 3.30
N ARG A 119 -6.44 3.92 3.50
CA ARG A 119 -6.26 4.96 2.48
C ARG A 119 -5.26 4.49 1.42
N LEU A 120 -5.53 4.90 0.18
CA LEU A 120 -4.69 4.63 -0.99
C LEU A 120 -3.71 5.76 -1.28
N TYR A 121 -3.95 6.91 -0.67
CA TYR A 121 -3.18 8.14 -0.80
C TYR A 121 -2.86 8.62 0.60
N THR A 122 -1.58 8.89 0.87
CA THR A 122 -1.15 9.54 2.10
C THR A 122 -1.20 11.06 1.92
N GLU A 123 -1.54 11.79 2.97
CA GLU A 123 -1.56 13.26 2.98
C GLU A 123 -0.17 13.85 2.68
N ASN A 124 0.89 13.14 3.09
CA ASN A 124 2.26 13.40 2.64
C ASN A 124 2.47 12.72 1.30
N GLU A 125 2.39 13.53 0.25
CA GLU A 125 2.27 13.17 -1.17
C GLU A 125 3.46 12.42 -1.79
N GLU A 126 4.40 11.93 -0.98
CA GLU A 126 5.64 11.27 -1.42
C GLU A 126 5.42 9.86 -1.98
N PHE A 127 4.33 9.17 -1.59
CA PHE A 127 4.13 7.75 -1.93
C PHE A 127 2.75 7.46 -2.49
N ASN A 128 2.74 6.87 -3.70
CA ASN A 128 1.52 6.49 -4.40
C ASN A 128 1.44 4.98 -4.58
N VAL A 129 0.43 4.35 -3.98
CA VAL A 129 0.26 2.88 -4.02
C VAL A 129 0.10 2.37 -5.46
N PHE A 130 -0.60 3.12 -6.31
CA PHE A 130 -0.79 2.77 -7.71
C PHE A 130 0.51 2.88 -8.49
N GLU A 131 1.26 3.96 -8.33
CA GLU A 131 2.55 4.09 -9.00
C GLU A 131 3.51 2.96 -8.60
N HIS A 132 3.54 2.61 -7.31
CA HIS A 132 4.39 1.54 -6.81
C HIS A 132 4.04 0.17 -7.43
N ILE A 133 2.75 -0.21 -7.46
CA ILE A 133 2.34 -1.50 -8.03
C ILE A 133 2.53 -1.55 -9.55
N LEU A 134 2.29 -0.44 -10.25
CA LEU A 134 2.44 -0.37 -11.71
C LEU A 134 3.92 -0.46 -12.11
N ASN A 135 4.82 0.27 -11.44
CA ASN A 135 6.26 0.13 -11.64
C ASN A 135 6.69 -1.33 -11.44
N ARG A 136 6.22 -1.96 -10.36
CA ARG A 136 6.58 -3.35 -10.06
C ARG A 136 6.02 -4.33 -11.10
N LEU A 137 4.83 -4.10 -11.63
CA LEU A 137 4.26 -4.94 -12.69
C LEU A 137 5.02 -4.77 -14.01
N SER A 138 5.47 -3.55 -14.34
CA SER A 138 6.25 -3.30 -15.56
C SER A 138 7.59 -4.04 -15.58
N GLU A 139 8.17 -4.37 -14.43
CA GLU A 139 9.41 -5.16 -14.34
C GLU A 139 9.27 -6.60 -14.90
N PHE A 140 8.05 -7.11 -15.03
CA PHE A 140 7.79 -8.51 -15.38
C PHE A 140 7.58 -8.77 -16.89
N ASN A 141 7.73 -7.76 -17.77
CA ASN A 141 7.70 -7.90 -19.23
C ASN A 141 6.61 -8.87 -19.75
N HIS A 142 5.34 -8.50 -19.59
CA HIS A 142 4.14 -9.28 -19.99
C HIS A 142 3.91 -10.61 -19.22
N LYS A 143 4.69 -10.91 -18.17
CA LYS A 143 4.53 -12.11 -17.32
C LYS A 143 4.25 -11.77 -15.87
N TYR A 144 3.06 -11.23 -15.63
CA TYR A 144 2.72 -10.65 -14.34
C TYR A 144 2.41 -11.70 -13.25
N PRO A 145 2.97 -11.55 -12.04
CA PRO A 145 2.63 -12.42 -10.92
C PRO A 145 1.16 -12.25 -10.50
N TYR A 146 0.42 -13.35 -10.42
CA TYR A 146 -1.01 -13.35 -10.05
C TYR A 146 -1.31 -12.54 -8.78
N ASN A 147 -0.49 -12.69 -7.74
CA ASN A 147 -0.71 -11.98 -6.48
C ASN A 147 -0.62 -10.45 -6.63
N LEU A 148 0.23 -9.94 -7.53
CA LEU A 148 0.34 -8.51 -7.79
C LEU A 148 -0.82 -8.00 -8.64
N ILE A 149 -1.27 -8.79 -9.62
CA ILE A 149 -2.50 -8.48 -10.36
C ILE A 149 -3.69 -8.44 -9.42
N ALA A 150 -3.83 -9.42 -8.52
CA ALA A 150 -4.90 -9.46 -7.52
C ALA A 150 -4.85 -8.25 -6.58
N CYS A 151 -3.64 -7.84 -6.14
CA CYS A 151 -3.48 -6.59 -5.40
C CYS A 151 -3.95 -5.38 -6.21
N LEU A 152 -3.56 -5.25 -7.48
CA LEU A 152 -3.96 -4.15 -8.35
C LEU A 152 -5.49 -4.12 -8.52
N GLN A 153 -6.11 -5.26 -8.80
CA GLN A 153 -7.56 -5.38 -8.93
C GLN A 153 -8.28 -4.90 -7.65
N LEU A 154 -7.79 -5.29 -6.47
CA LEU A 154 -8.35 -4.83 -5.19
C LEU A 154 -8.20 -3.31 -5.01
N LEU A 155 -7.06 -2.72 -5.40
CA LEU A 155 -6.87 -1.26 -5.36
C LEU A 155 -7.83 -0.55 -6.31
N LEU A 156 -8.01 -1.06 -7.53
CA LEU A 156 -8.92 -0.52 -8.53
C LEU A 156 -10.40 -0.64 -8.15
N ARG A 157 -10.75 -1.55 -7.24
CA ARG A 157 -12.10 -1.59 -6.63
C ARG A 157 -12.33 -0.46 -5.63
N ALA A 158 -11.27 -0.01 -4.96
CA ALA A 158 -11.33 0.99 -3.90
C ALA A 158 -11.10 2.44 -4.40
N ALA A 159 -10.63 2.64 -5.63
CA ALA A 159 -10.42 3.97 -6.21
C ALA A 159 -11.27 4.19 -7.48
N PRO A 160 -11.83 5.40 -7.69
CA PRO A 160 -12.53 5.74 -8.92
C PRO A 160 -11.58 5.82 -10.13
N TRP A 161 -10.38 6.36 -9.92
CA TRP A 161 -9.36 6.61 -10.94
C TRP A 161 -7.98 6.27 -10.39
N ILE A 162 -7.05 5.91 -11.27
CA ILE A 162 -5.63 5.90 -10.94
C ILE A 162 -5.15 7.35 -10.99
N LYS A 163 -4.76 7.88 -9.83
CA LYS A 163 -4.09 9.18 -9.73
C LYS A 163 -2.60 8.93 -9.65
N ILE A 164 -1.78 9.51 -10.52
CA ILE A 164 -0.31 9.48 -10.43
C ILE A 164 0.15 10.93 -10.44
N LYS A 165 0.71 11.44 -9.34
CA LYS A 165 1.04 12.87 -9.27
C LYS A 165 2.29 13.18 -10.11
N PRO A 166 2.26 14.15 -11.05
CA PRO A 166 3.49 14.78 -11.52
C PRO A 166 4.23 15.48 -10.37
N LYS A 167 5.56 15.44 -10.41
CA LYS A 167 6.37 16.43 -9.68
C LYS A 167 6.07 17.80 -10.30
N ASP A 168 5.70 18.77 -9.45
CA ASP A 168 5.29 20.14 -9.76
C ASP A 168 3.88 20.25 -10.39
N PHE A 169 2.92 20.83 -9.65
CA PHE A 169 1.48 20.84 -10.01
C PHE A 169 0.96 22.25 -10.28
N THR A 170 0.21 22.41 -11.38
CA THR A 170 -0.85 23.42 -11.57
C THR A 170 -2.16 22.70 -11.94
N GLU A 171 -3.32 23.31 -11.60
CA GLU A 171 -4.65 22.69 -11.75
C GLU A 171 -5.10 22.46 -13.21
N GLU A 172 -4.37 22.99 -14.21
CA GLU A 172 -4.75 22.93 -15.62
C GLU A 172 -4.29 21.65 -16.35
N GLU A 173 -3.56 20.76 -15.68
CA GLU A 173 -2.81 19.66 -16.32
C GLU A 173 -3.41 18.26 -16.11
N GLU A 174 -4.70 18.13 -15.78
CA GLU A 174 -5.35 16.83 -15.62
C GLU A 174 -5.31 15.98 -16.92
N LYS A 175 -5.21 16.63 -18.09
CA LYS A 175 -4.94 15.98 -19.38
C LYS A 175 -3.56 15.32 -19.48
N ILE A 176 -2.55 15.88 -18.82
CA ILE A 176 -1.15 15.40 -18.86
C ILE A 176 -1.00 14.09 -18.08
N LEU A 177 -1.90 13.83 -17.12
CA LEU A 177 -1.92 12.60 -16.34
C LEU A 177 -2.11 11.35 -17.23
N TYR A 178 -2.96 11.47 -18.25
CA TYR A 178 -3.35 10.38 -19.14
C TYR A 178 -2.23 10.02 -20.12
N GLU A 179 -1.64 11.03 -20.74
CA GLU A 179 -0.53 10.88 -21.68
C GLU A 179 0.65 10.20 -20.97
N ARG A 180 0.99 10.61 -19.74
CA ARG A 180 2.08 10.00 -18.99
C ARG A 180 1.81 8.57 -18.53
N LEU A 181 0.58 8.24 -18.14
CA LEU A 181 0.25 6.87 -17.75
C LEU A 181 0.40 5.94 -18.96
N LEU A 182 -0.07 6.38 -20.13
CA LEU A 182 0.09 5.62 -21.37
C LEU A 182 1.54 5.55 -21.82
N GLU A 183 2.29 6.65 -21.76
CA GLU A 183 3.71 6.67 -22.11
C GLU A 183 4.54 5.69 -21.25
N LYS A 184 4.27 5.65 -19.93
CA LYS A 184 5.06 4.85 -19.00
C LYS A 184 4.57 3.40 -18.86
N TYR A 185 3.28 3.17 -19.02
CA TYR A 185 2.67 1.86 -18.73
C TYR A 185 1.80 1.33 -19.88
N ALA A 186 2.11 1.70 -21.14
CA ALA A 186 1.43 1.21 -22.35
C ALA A 186 1.23 -0.30 -22.31
N ASP A 187 2.29 -1.06 -22.05
CA ASP A 187 2.27 -2.52 -21.99
C ASP A 187 1.21 -3.05 -21.02
N LEU A 188 1.04 -2.41 -19.85
CA LEU A 188 0.05 -2.85 -18.85
C LEU A 188 -1.39 -2.54 -19.29
N VAL A 189 -1.59 -1.50 -20.10
CA VAL A 189 -2.90 -1.15 -20.68
C VAL A 189 -3.22 -2.07 -21.86
N ASP A 190 -2.25 -2.30 -22.73
CA ASP A 190 -2.37 -3.16 -23.91
C ASP A 190 -2.62 -4.62 -23.52
N ASP A 191 -1.98 -5.11 -22.45
CA ASP A 191 -2.21 -6.44 -21.88
C ASP A 191 -3.53 -6.53 -21.10
N GLY A 192 -4.29 -5.43 -20.99
CA GLY A 192 -5.58 -5.38 -20.29
C GLY A 192 -5.47 -5.50 -18.76
N ILE A 193 -4.27 -5.34 -18.19
CA ILE A 193 -4.05 -5.35 -16.74
C ILE A 193 -4.63 -4.11 -16.09
N VAL A 194 -4.49 -2.96 -16.76
CA VAL A 194 -5.07 -1.69 -16.30
C VAL A 194 -6.28 -1.34 -17.17
N PRO A 195 -7.51 -1.28 -16.60
CA PRO A 195 -8.70 -0.96 -17.36
C PRO A 195 -8.68 0.49 -17.87
N LEU A 196 -9.09 0.69 -19.12
CA LEU A 196 -9.26 2.03 -19.73
C LEU A 196 -10.20 2.94 -18.91
N SER A 197 -11.16 2.34 -18.21
CA SER A 197 -12.12 3.04 -17.34
C SER A 197 -11.51 3.58 -16.04
N ARG A 198 -10.31 3.12 -15.68
CA ARG A 198 -9.56 3.56 -14.49
C ARG A 198 -8.42 4.50 -14.84
N CYS A 199 -7.95 4.45 -16.09
CA CYS A 199 -6.96 5.36 -16.67
C CYS A 199 -7.55 6.69 -17.15
N GLY A 200 -8.87 6.89 -17.11
CA GLY A 200 -9.53 8.11 -17.58
C GLY A 200 -9.65 8.25 -19.11
N LEU A 201 -9.22 7.25 -19.89
CA LEU A 201 -9.51 7.15 -21.33
C LEU A 201 -11.01 6.94 -21.59
N THR A 202 -11.66 6.21 -20.70
CA THR A 202 -13.11 6.07 -20.67
C THR A 202 -13.60 6.40 -19.27
N PRO A 203 -14.80 6.98 -19.12
CA PRO A 203 -15.35 7.23 -17.81
C PRO A 203 -15.65 5.89 -17.09
N PRO A 204 -15.37 5.79 -15.77
CA PRO A 204 -15.89 4.74 -14.92
C PRO A 204 -17.40 4.58 -15.04
N GLU A 205 -17.87 3.35 -14.89
CA GLU A 205 -19.29 3.11 -14.71
C GLU A 205 -19.84 3.87 -13.51
N LEU A 206 -21.05 4.43 -13.64
CA LEU A 206 -21.70 5.19 -12.58
C LEU A 206 -21.80 4.39 -11.27
N LYS A 207 -22.10 3.09 -11.34
CA LYS A 207 -22.18 2.21 -10.17
C LYS A 207 -20.86 2.18 -9.37
N HIS A 208 -19.72 2.25 -10.05
CA HIS A 208 -18.40 2.29 -9.42
C HIS A 208 -18.12 3.62 -8.74
N LEU A 209 -18.45 4.72 -9.42
CA LEU A 209 -18.36 6.06 -8.80
C LEU A 209 -19.22 6.13 -7.55
N CYS A 210 -20.45 5.62 -7.61
CA CYS A 210 -21.33 5.49 -6.45
C CYS A 210 -20.70 4.65 -5.33
N ARG A 211 -20.10 3.50 -5.65
CA ARG A 211 -19.38 2.67 -4.64
C ARG A 211 -18.31 3.49 -3.92
N CYS A 212 -17.44 4.18 -4.65
CA CYS A 212 -16.38 4.97 -4.06
C CYS A 212 -16.93 6.10 -3.17
N VAL A 213 -17.95 6.83 -3.64
CA VAL A 213 -18.57 7.93 -2.88
C VAL A 213 -19.29 7.42 -1.63
N ILE A 214 -20.07 6.35 -1.72
CA ILE A 214 -20.78 5.76 -0.58
C ILE A 214 -19.76 5.29 0.47
N ARG A 215 -18.70 4.60 0.03
CA ARG A 215 -17.64 4.14 0.94
C ARG A 215 -16.93 5.32 1.61
N GLU A 216 -16.63 6.39 0.88
CA GLU A 216 -16.05 7.61 1.45
C GLU A 216 -16.95 8.19 2.55
N LYS A 217 -18.27 8.29 2.30
CA LYS A 217 -19.21 8.76 3.32
C LYS A 217 -19.32 7.82 4.51
N LEU A 218 -19.30 6.51 4.31
CA LEU A 218 -19.24 5.57 5.43
C LEU A 218 -17.93 5.71 6.21
N TRP A 219 -16.81 5.95 5.54
CA TRP A 219 -15.52 6.17 6.18
C TRP A 219 -15.50 7.43 7.04
N GLU A 220 -15.97 8.56 6.49
CA GLU A 220 -16.09 9.85 7.20
C GLU A 220 -16.94 9.72 8.47
N ASN A 221 -17.91 8.80 8.48
CA ASN A 221 -18.80 8.54 9.61
C ASN A 221 -18.36 7.36 10.50
N TYR A 222 -17.16 6.82 10.31
CA TYR A 222 -16.62 5.66 11.05
C TYR A 222 -17.51 4.39 10.96
N GLN A 223 -18.21 4.23 9.83
CA GLN A 223 -19.17 3.15 9.58
C GLN A 223 -18.61 2.04 8.66
N LEU A 224 -17.33 2.06 8.27
CA LEU A 224 -16.76 0.97 7.48
C LEU A 224 -16.16 -0.14 8.36
N PRO A 225 -16.32 -1.43 7.98
CA PRO A 225 -17.29 -1.96 7.00
C PRO A 225 -18.68 -2.19 7.63
N SER A 226 -18.81 -2.06 8.95
CA SER A 226 -19.98 -2.51 9.72
C SER A 226 -21.31 -1.85 9.32
N GLY A 227 -21.31 -0.56 9.04
CA GLY A 227 -22.48 0.21 8.62
C GLY A 227 -22.88 0.02 7.14
N ILE A 228 -22.15 -0.77 6.35
CA ILE A 228 -22.62 -1.17 5.01
C ILE A 228 -23.93 -1.96 5.12
N ARG A 229 -24.03 -2.86 6.10
CA ARG A 229 -25.21 -3.72 6.29
C ARG A 229 -26.43 -2.99 6.83
N SER A 230 -26.26 -1.78 7.36
CA SER A 230 -27.39 -0.93 7.77
C SER A 230 -27.99 -0.12 6.62
N LEU A 231 -27.35 -0.10 5.44
CA LEU A 231 -27.91 0.58 4.27
C LEU A 231 -29.13 -0.18 3.73
N PRO A 232 -30.22 0.52 3.35
CA PRO A 232 -31.44 -0.08 2.80
C PRO A 232 -31.25 -0.47 1.33
N VAL A 233 -30.27 -1.33 1.05
CA VAL A 233 -29.93 -1.85 -0.29
C VAL A 233 -29.86 -3.39 -0.27
N PRO A 234 -30.01 -4.07 -1.42
CA PRO A 234 -29.94 -5.53 -1.48
C PRO A 234 -28.59 -6.12 -1.03
N GLU A 235 -28.57 -7.39 -0.62
CA GLU A 235 -27.34 -8.06 -0.15
C GLU A 235 -26.21 -8.06 -1.20
N GLN A 236 -26.55 -8.20 -2.48
CA GLN A 236 -25.59 -8.11 -3.58
C GLN A 236 -24.87 -6.75 -3.58
N MET A 237 -25.60 -5.66 -3.29
CA MET A 237 -25.02 -4.32 -3.16
C MET A 237 -24.16 -4.20 -1.90
N TRP A 238 -24.49 -4.89 -0.80
CA TRP A 238 -23.60 -4.94 0.35
C TRP A 238 -22.26 -5.58 0.01
N LYS A 239 -22.26 -6.70 -0.72
CA LYS A 239 -21.01 -7.37 -1.14
C LYS A 239 -20.18 -6.51 -2.09
N TYR A 240 -20.83 -5.83 -3.02
CA TYR A 240 -20.21 -4.88 -3.92
C TYR A 240 -19.58 -3.68 -3.17
N LEU A 241 -20.34 -3.07 -2.25
CA LEU A 241 -19.88 -1.95 -1.42
C LEU A 241 -18.77 -2.37 -0.44
N ASP A 242 -18.79 -3.61 0.04
CA ASP A 242 -17.76 -4.19 0.92
C ASP A 242 -16.58 -4.80 0.13
N LEU A 243 -16.43 -4.46 -1.15
CA LEU A 243 -15.33 -4.89 -2.03
C LEU A 243 -15.18 -6.42 -2.18
N LEU A 244 -16.15 -7.21 -1.75
CA LEU A 244 -16.15 -8.67 -1.85
C LEU A 244 -16.37 -9.12 -3.30
N GLU A 245 -17.20 -8.36 -4.02
CA GLU A 245 -17.58 -8.58 -5.42
C GLU A 245 -17.34 -7.29 -6.24
N ASP A 246 -17.25 -7.41 -7.57
CA ASP A 246 -17.04 -6.30 -8.51
C ASP A 246 -18.13 -6.25 -9.59
#